data_AF-A0A554MGM6-F1
#
_entry.id   AF-A0A554MGM6-F1
#
_cell.length_a   1.000
_cell.length_b   1.000
_cell.length_c   1.000
_cell.angle_alpha   90.00
_cell.angle_beta   90.00
_cell.angle_gamma   90.00
#
_symmetry.space_group_name_H-M   'P 1'
#
loop_
_entity.id
_entity.type
_entity.pdbx_description
1 polymer ?
#
loop_
_entity_poly.entity_id
_entity_poly.type
_entity_poly.pdbx_seq_one_letter_code
_entity_poly.pdbx_strand_id
1 'polypeptide(L)' 'MTVAQQKKRSLRELRERAKPAIKEKKLVMIAQYSTPSAAYDLTILNNANEELAQACRWLAMIRRDYGAEAFKEATQAE' A
#
# COMPACT_ATOMS: atom_id res chain seq x y z
N MET A 1 -29.43 -11.02 0.86
CA MET A 1 -28.25 -10.96 1.74
C MET A 1 -27.04 -10.65 0.87
N THR A 2 -26.60 -9.40 0.87
CA THR A 2 -25.55 -8.88 -0.01
C THR A 2 -24.22 -9.40 0.48
N VAL A 3 -23.69 -10.44 -0.17
CA VAL A 3 -22.29 -10.83 0.02
C VAL A 3 -21.49 -9.67 -0.55
N ALA A 4 -20.87 -8.87 0.32
CA ALA A 4 -19.84 -7.95 -0.10
C ALA A 4 -18.70 -8.80 -0.67
N GLN A 5 -18.79 -9.09 -1.97
CA GLN A 5 -17.72 -9.67 -2.75
C GLN A 5 -16.53 -8.73 -2.52
N GLN A 6 -15.61 -9.09 -1.63
CA GLN A 6 -14.31 -8.46 -1.58
C GLN A 6 -13.69 -8.74 -2.94
N LYS A 7 -13.92 -7.84 -3.92
CA LYS A 7 -13.17 -7.81 -5.17
C LYS A 7 -11.72 -7.75 -4.71
N LYS A 8 -10.99 -8.87 -4.85
CA LYS A 8 -9.53 -8.85 -4.80
C LYS A 8 -9.12 -7.80 -5.84
N ARG A 9 -8.75 -6.62 -5.37
CA ARG A 9 -8.29 -5.52 -6.23
C ARG A 9 -7.09 -6.07 -6.97
N SER A 10 -7.06 -5.92 -8.29
CA SER A 10 -5.97 -6.49 -9.06
C SER A 10 -4.63 -5.88 -8.62
N LEU A 11 -3.54 -6.64 -8.73
CA LEU A 11 -2.19 -6.15 -8.42
C LEU A 11 -1.88 -4.85 -9.17
N ARG A 12 -2.35 -4.74 -10.42
CA ARG A 12 -2.21 -3.53 -11.24
C ARG A 12 -2.92 -2.32 -10.63
N GLU A 13 -4.17 -2.47 -10.20
CA GLU A 13 -4.90 -1.36 -9.56
C GLU A 13 -4.25 -0.93 -8.24
N LEU A 14 -3.76 -1.89 -7.46
CA LEU A 14 -3.04 -1.58 -6.22
C LEU A 14 -1.74 -0.82 -6.49
N ARG A 15 -0.98 -1.23 -7.52
CA ARG A 15 0.24 -0.53 -7.95
C ARG A 15 -0.05 0.91 -8.37
N GLU A 16 -1.06 1.13 -9.21
CA GLU A 16 -1.46 2.48 -9.64
C GLU A 16 -1.82 3.39 -8.45
N ARG A 17 -2.59 2.87 -7.49
CA ARG A 17 -2.99 3.63 -6.29
C ARG A 17 -1.85 3.83 -5.29
N ALA A 18 -0.83 2.99 -5.32
CA ALA A 18 0.34 3.08 -4.46
C ALA A 18 1.41 4.06 -4.97
N LYS A 19 1.35 4.48 -6.24
CA LYS A 19 2.32 5.40 -6.88
C LYS A 19 2.72 6.61 -6.02
N PRO A 20 1.80 7.32 -5.34
CA PRO A 20 2.17 8.46 -4.51
C PRO A 20 3.11 8.09 -3.36
N ALA A 21 2.94 6.91 -2.75
CA ALA A 21 3.75 6.47 -1.62
C ALA A 21 5.09 5.82 -2.02
N ILE A 22 5.23 5.36 -3.27
CA ILE A 22 6.48 4.76 -3.76
C ILE A 22 7.60 5.81 -3.82
N LYS A 23 7.27 7.07 -4.12
CA LYS A 23 8.21 8.18 -4.19
C LYS A 23 8.89 8.50 -2.86
N GLU A 24 8.26 8.11 -1.76
CA GLU A 24 8.72 8.40 -0.41
C GLU A 24 9.27 7.14 0.24
N LYS A 25 10.61 7.04 0.33
CA LYS A 25 11.31 5.87 0.91
C LYS A 25 10.82 5.53 2.32
N LYS A 26 10.42 6.53 3.10
CA LYS A 26 9.85 6.33 4.45
C LYS A 26 8.53 5.56 4.40
N LEU A 27 7.65 5.88 3.45
CA LEU A 27 6.36 5.22 3.30
C LEU A 27 6.50 3.79 2.78
N VAL A 28 7.48 3.55 1.91
CA VAL A 28 7.86 2.20 1.48
C VAL A 28 8.31 1.36 2.67
N MET A 29 9.17 1.89 3.55
CA MET A 29 9.58 1.19 4.77
C MET A 29 8.40 0.91 5.70
N ILE A 30 7.51 1.89 5.92
CA ILE A 30 6.31 1.69 6.75
C ILE A 30 5.46 0.55 6.18
N ALA A 31 5.20 0.53 4.88
CA ALA A 31 4.41 -0.53 4.24
C ALA A 31 5.10 -1.91 4.24
N GLN A 32 6.43 -1.95 4.23
CA GLN A 32 7.21 -3.18 4.25
C GLN A 32 7.07 -3.93 5.58
N TYR A 33 7.07 -3.20 6.70
CA TYR A 33 7.09 -3.81 8.04
C TYR A 33 5.73 -3.78 8.76
N SER A 34 4.75 -3.05 8.24
CA SER A 34 3.46 -2.86 8.92
C SER A 34 2.32 -3.63 8.25
N THR A 35 1.24 -3.87 8.99
CA THR A 35 -0.04 -4.32 8.41
C THR A 35 -0.69 -3.16 7.63
N PRO A 36 -1.64 -3.41 6.72
CA PRO A 36 -2.28 -2.32 5.97
C PRO A 36 -2.89 -1.23 6.86
N SER A 37 -3.59 -1.60 7.94
CA SER A 37 -4.15 -0.63 8.88
C SER A 37 -3.06 0.16 9.59
N ALA A 38 -2.04 -0.53 10.12
CA ALA A 38 -0.93 0.15 10.79
C ALA A 38 -0.12 1.04 9.83
N ALA A 39 0.02 0.66 8.56
CA ALA A 39 0.71 1.48 7.57
C ALA A 39 -0.03 2.80 7.30
N TYR A 40 -1.36 2.78 7.27
CA TYR A 40 -2.17 3.98 7.18
C TYR A 40 -1.98 4.88 8.41
N ASP A 41 -2.18 4.31 9.60
CA ASP A 41 -2.11 5.07 10.87
C ASP A 41 -0.71 5.68 11.06
N LEU A 42 0.35 4.91 10.84
CA LEU A 42 1.73 5.40 10.93
C LEU A 42 2.02 6.50 9.90
N THR A 43 1.44 6.42 8.71
CA THR A 43 1.62 7.46 7.69
C THR A 43 0.95 8.77 8.11
N ILE A 44 -0.27 8.72 8.64
CA ILE A 44 -0.97 9.89 9.20
C ILE A 44 -0.19 10.48 10.40
N LEU A 45 0.30 9.63 11.32
CA LEU A 45 1.10 10.06 12.46
C LEU A 45 2.42 10.74 12.05
N ASN A 46 2.92 10.48 10.84
CA ASN A 46 4.11 11.11 10.27
C ASN A 46 3.79 12.41 9.49
N ASN A 47 2.63 13.04 9.72
CA ASN A 47 2.18 14.26 9.05
C ASN A 47 2.04 14.15 7.53
N ALA A 48 1.84 12.95 6.99
CA ALA A 48 1.49 12.79 5.59
C ALA A 48 -0.02 13.08 5.39
N ASN A 49 -0.38 13.50 4.17
CA ASN A 49 -1.78 13.68 3.81
C ASN A 49 -2.52 12.33 3.71
N GLU A 50 -3.85 12.36 3.76
CA GLU A 50 -4.67 11.14 3.68
C GLU A 50 -4.45 10.33 2.39
N GLU A 51 -4.10 11.00 1.30
CA GLU A 51 -3.79 10.37 0.02
C GLU A 51 -2.55 9.48 0.12
N LEU A 52 -1.46 9.98 0.70
CA LEU A 52 -0.23 9.22 0.94
C LEU A 52 -0.47 8.08 1.93
N ALA A 53 -1.32 8.29 2.95
CA ALA A 53 -1.68 7.24 3.90
C ALA A 53 -2.45 6.11 3.21
N GLN A 54 -3.39 6.43 2.31
CA GLN A 54 -4.06 5.43 1.49
C GLN A 54 -3.09 4.74 0.53
N ALA A 55 -2.20 5.49 -0.13
CA ALA A 55 -1.18 4.92 -1.00
C ALA A 55 -0.26 3.93 -0.27
N CYS A 56 0.18 4.28 0.95
CA CYS A 56 0.98 3.41 1.81
C CYS A 56 0.19 2.16 2.23
N ARG A 57 -1.10 2.31 2.53
CA ARG A 57 -2.02 1.19 2.81
C ARG A 57 -2.13 0.24 1.60
N TRP A 58 -2.21 0.76 0.38
CA TRP A 58 -2.25 -0.05 -0.84
C TRP A 58 -0.95 -0.82 -1.05
N LEU A 59 0.21 -0.21 -0.81
CA LEU A 59 1.52 -0.89 -0.81
C LEU A 59 1.58 -2.05 0.20
N ALA A 60 1.11 -1.82 1.42
CA ALA A 60 1.07 -2.87 2.44
C ALA A 60 0.11 -4.02 2.07
N MET A 61 -0.98 -3.73 1.33
CA MET A 61 -1.86 -4.76 0.78
C MET A 61 -1.18 -5.57 -0.32
N ILE A 62 -0.40 -4.95 -1.21
CA ILE A 62 0.38 -5.68 -2.23
C ILE A 62 1.28 -6.71 -1.55
N ARG A 63 2.02 -6.30 -0.52
CA ARG A 63 2.88 -7.21 0.25
C ARG A 63 2.11 -8.38 0.87
N ARG A 64 0.96 -8.09 1.48
CA ARG A 64 0.13 -9.08 2.19
C ARG A 64 -0.52 -10.08 1.23
N ASP A 65 -1.08 -9.59 0.13
CA ASP A 65 -1.95 -10.36 -0.75
C ASP A 65 -1.19 -11.00 -1.93
N TYR A 66 -0.08 -10.41 -2.36
CA TYR A 66 0.71 -10.84 -3.53
C TYR A 66 2.16 -11.19 -3.20
N GLY A 67 2.59 -11.02 -1.94
CA GLY A 67 3.91 -11.39 -1.46
C GLY A 67 4.99 -10.33 -1.66
N ALA A 68 6.21 -10.69 -1.22
CA ALA A 68 7.34 -9.76 -1.19
C ALA A 68 7.89 -9.41 -2.58
N GLU A 69 7.79 -10.32 -3.55
CA GLU A 69 8.23 -10.08 -4.93
C GLU A 69 7.34 -9.03 -5.61
N ALA A 70 6.02 -9.19 -5.52
CA ALA A 70 5.07 -8.23 -6.07
C ALA A 70 5.20 -6.84 -5.43
N PHE A 71 5.57 -6.78 -4.14
CA PHE A 71 5.88 -5.55 -3.43
C PHE A 71 7.17 -4.90 -3.96
N LYS A 72 8.25 -5.68 -4.13
CA LYS A 72 9.51 -5.17 -4.70
C LYS A 72 9.29 -4.60 -6.10
N GLU A 73 8.62 -5.35 -6.97
CA GLU A 73 8.26 -4.88 -8.31
C GLU A 73 7.41 -3.59 -8.27
N ALA A 74 6.48 -3.46 -7.32
CA ALA A 74 5.70 -2.24 -7.16
C ALA A 74 6.57 -1.05 -6.75
N THR A 75 7.60 -1.27 -5.93
CA THR A 75 8.50 -0.21 -5.44
C THR A 75 9.70 0.09 -6.35
N GLN A 76 10.01 -0.79 -7.30
CA GLN A 76 11.16 -0.66 -8.22
C GLN A 76 10.78 -0.17 -9.63
N ALA A 77 9.50 0.04 -9.90
CA ALA A 77 9.03 0.62 -11.15
C ALA A 77 9.27 2.15 -11.17
N GLU A 78 10.53 2.55 -11.28
CA GLU A 78 10.96 3.89 -11.72
C GLU A 78 11.43 3.84 -13.18
#